data_AF-A0A938MHR4-F1
#
_entry.id   AF-A0A938MHR4-F1
#
_cell.length_a   1.000
_cell.length_b   1.000
_cell.length_c   1.000
_cell.angle_alpha   90.00
_cell.angle_beta   90.00
_cell.angle_gamma   90.00
#
_symmetry.space_group_name_H-M   'P 1'
#
loop_
_entity.id
_entity.type
_entity.pdbx_description
1 polymer ?
#
loop_
_entity_poly.entity_id
_entity_poly.type
_entity_poly.pdbx_seq_one_letter_code
_entity_poly.pdbx_strand_id
1 'polypeptide(L)'
;MNYELVLCQADRLSRVFGAIFGLIAFIGGLYAFHVRRPAERMAALGYAGGALGVAFAGDYLTLFIHWEIMAISSTYLIWARETRESEAAGVRYLVV
;
A
#
# COMPACT_ATOMS: atom_id res chain seq x y z
N MET A 1 -13.49 -9.67 -27.46
CA MET A 1 -12.97 -9.73 -26.08
C MET A 1 -12.49 -8.33 -25.71
N ASN A 2 -13.40 -7.40 -25.41
CA ASN A 2 -13.03 -6.08 -24.89
C ASN A 2 -13.12 -6.16 -23.37
N TYR A 3 -11.97 -6.18 -22.70
CA TYR A 3 -11.92 -5.98 -21.25
C TYR A 3 -12.05 -4.47 -21.00
N GLU A 4 -13.14 -4.05 -20.36
CA GLU A 4 -13.24 -2.69 -19.84
C GLU A 4 -12.54 -2.61 -18.49
N LEU A 5 -11.49 -1.80 -18.42
CA LEU A 5 -10.74 -1.53 -17.19
C LEU A 5 -11.51 -0.50 -16.35
N VAL A 6 -11.87 -0.87 -15.13
CA VAL A 6 -12.53 0.03 -14.18
C VAL A 6 -11.52 0.38 -13.09
N LEU A 7 -10.69 1.37 -13.41
CA LEU A 7 -9.58 1.80 -12.55
C LEU A 7 -10.03 2.36 -11.20
N CYS A 8 -11.25 2.89 -11.12
CA CYS A 8 -11.79 3.47 -9.90
C CYS A 8 -13.32 3.30 -9.86
N GLN A 9 -13.81 2.64 -8.82
CA GLN A 9 -15.21 2.45 -8.52
C GLN A 9 -15.49 2.94 -7.09
N ALA A 10 -16.27 4.01 -6.97
CA ALA A 10 -16.53 4.70 -5.71
C ALA A 10 -17.90 4.36 -5.12
N ASP A 11 -18.09 3.09 -4.76
CA ASP A 11 -19.31 2.63 -4.11
C ASP A 11 -19.45 3.15 -2.68
N ARG A 12 -20.65 2.97 -2.08
CA ARG A 12 -20.90 3.41 -0.70
C ARG A 12 -19.93 2.75 0.30
N LEU A 13 -19.58 1.48 0.06
CA LEU A 13 -18.60 0.75 0.87
C LEU A 13 -17.17 1.26 0.66
N SER A 14 -16.74 1.42 -0.59
CA SER A 14 -15.43 1.95 -0.96
C SER A 14 -15.17 3.33 -0.39
N ARG A 15 -16.19 4.20 -0.32
CA ARG A 15 -16.08 5.51 0.33
C ARG A 15 -15.80 5.43 1.83
N VAL A 16 -16.38 4.47 2.53
CA VAL A 16 -16.12 4.27 3.97
C VAL A 16 -14.68 3.80 4.17
N PHE A 17 -14.24 2.77 3.44
CA PHE A 17 -12.86 2.28 3.54
C PHE A 17 -11.84 3.32 3.08
N GLY A 18 -12.12 4.05 2.00
CA GLY A 18 -11.28 5.14 1.51
C GLY A 18 -11.13 6.26 2.55
N ALA A 19 -12.19 6.62 3.27
CA ALA A 19 -12.12 7.59 4.36
C ALA A 19 -11.28 7.08 5.54
N ILE A 20 -11.44 5.81 5.93
CA ILE A 20 -10.66 5.19 7.01
C ILE A 20 -9.18 5.11 6.64
N PHE A 21 -8.85 4.60 5.45
CA PHE A 21 -7.48 4.49 4.97
C PHE A 21 -6.83 5.87 4.77
N GLY A 22 -7.59 6.85 4.27
CA GLY A 22 -7.12 8.23 4.16
C GLY A 22 -6.80 8.84 5.53
N LEU A 23 -7.65 8.62 6.54
CA LEU A 23 -7.41 9.09 7.91
C LEU A 23 -6.17 8.43 8.53
N ILE A 24 -6.03 7.12 8.39
CA ILE A 24 -4.86 6.37 8.89
C ILE A 24 -3.59 6.85 8.19
N ALA A 25 -3.61 7.03 6.86
CA ALA A 25 -2.47 7.53 6.10
C ALA A 25 -2.07 8.95 6.53
N PHE A 26 -3.05 9.82 6.82
CA PHE A 26 -2.78 11.16 7.30
C PHE A 26 -2.14 11.16 8.69
N ILE A 27 -2.69 10.40 9.64
CA ILE A 27 -2.15 10.29 11.00
C ILE A 27 -0.76 9.63 10.97
N GLY A 28 -0.60 8.55 10.22
CA GLY A 28 0.67 7.86 10.03
C GLY A 28 1.73 8.76 9.39
N GLY A 29 1.35 9.55 8.39
CA GLY A 29 2.23 10.54 7.76
C GLY A 29 2.66 11.65 8.72
N LEU A 30 1.74 12.14 9.56
CA LEU A 30 2.06 13.14 10.59
C LEU A 30 3.04 12.57 11.63
N TYR A 31 2.83 11.33 12.07
CA TYR A 31 3.74 10.64 12.98
C TYR A 31 5.13 10.42 12.36
N ALA A 32 5.15 9.93 11.13
CA ALA A 32 6.37 9.63 10.37
C ALA A 32 7.11 10.88 9.85
N PHE A 33 6.60 12.09 10.10
CA PHE A 33 7.22 13.34 9.65
C PHE A 33 8.68 13.51 10.12
N HIS A 34 9.02 12.89 11.26
CA HIS A 34 10.36 12.87 11.84
C HIS A 34 11.34 11.93 11.12
N VAL A 35 10.84 10.93 10.37
CA VAL A 35 11.67 9.97 9.63
C VAL A 35 12.36 10.72 8.49
N ARG A 36 13.69 10.81 8.47
CA ARG A 36 14.43 11.58 7.43
C ARG A 36 14.76 10.81 6.15
N ARG A 37 14.54 9.50 6.14
CA ARG A 37 14.89 8.64 5.01
C ARG A 37 13.83 8.77 3.91
N PRO A 38 14.17 9.33 2.74
CA PRO A 38 13.18 9.60 1.68
C PRO A 38 12.57 8.30 1.14
N ALA A 39 13.36 7.22 1.07
CA ALA A 39 12.89 5.95 0.56
C ALA A 39 11.84 5.28 1.48
N GLU A 40 12.01 5.35 2.81
CA GLU A 40 11.00 4.88 3.77
C GLU A 40 9.69 5.69 3.65
N ARG A 41 9.78 7.00 3.46
CA ARG A 41 8.59 7.84 3.22
C ARG A 41 7.90 7.47 1.90
N MET A 42 8.67 7.26 0.83
CA MET A 42 8.11 6.86 -0.46
C MET A 42 7.42 5.50 -0.37
N ALA A 43 8.01 4.54 0.34
CA ALA A 43 7.40 3.23 0.55
C ALA A 43 6.15 3.30 1.44
N ALA A 44 6.16 4.10 2.50
CA ALA A 44 4.98 4.33 3.33
C ALA A 44 3.82 4.98 2.54
N LEU A 45 4.12 5.98 1.70
CA LEU A 45 3.14 6.60 0.82
C LEU A 45 2.68 5.65 -0.28
N GLY A 46 3.57 4.83 -0.83
CA GLY A 46 3.24 3.78 -1.80
C GLY A 46 2.29 2.73 -1.21
N TYR A 47 2.53 2.29 0.02
CA TYR A 47 1.64 1.40 0.75
C TYR A 47 0.25 2.02 0.96
N ALA A 48 0.21 3.27 1.43
CA ALA A 48 -1.05 4.00 1.61
C ALA A 48 -1.82 4.18 0.30
N GLY A 49 -1.13 4.50 -0.79
CA GLY A 49 -1.70 4.62 -2.13
C GLY A 49 -2.24 3.29 -2.66
N GLY A 50 -1.49 2.20 -2.48
CA GLY A 50 -1.95 0.85 -2.82
C GLY A 50 -3.19 0.43 -2.04
N ALA A 51 -3.25 0.72 -0.73
CA ALA A 51 -4.41 0.41 0.11
C ALA A 51 -5.68 1.16 -0.32
N LEU A 52 -5.53 2.46 -0.64
CA LEU A 52 -6.62 3.25 -1.22
C LEU A 52 -7.06 2.69 -2.58
N GLY A 53 -6.11 2.34 -3.44
CA GLY A 53 -6.41 1.78 -4.75
C GLY A 53 -7.11 0.42 -4.71
N VAL A 54 -6.79 -0.44 -3.74
CA VAL A 54 -7.55 -1.68 -3.49
C VAL A 54 -8.98 -1.38 -3.04
N ALA A 55 -9.20 -0.35 -2.21
CA ALA A 55 -10.55 0.02 -1.78
C ALA A 55 -11.43 0.53 -2.94
N PHE A 56 -10.82 1.12 -3.97
CA PHE A 56 -11.50 1.66 -5.14
C PHE A 56 -11.40 0.77 -6.40
N ALA A 57 -10.78 -0.40 -6.32
CA ALA A 57 -10.62 -1.27 -7.49
C ALA A 57 -12.00 -1.77 -7.97
N GLY A 58 -12.33 -1.52 -9.24
CA GLY A 58 -13.58 -1.98 -9.86
C GLY A 58 -13.46 -3.31 -10.61
N ASP A 59 -12.24 -3.82 -10.79
CA ASP A 59 -11.96 -5.08 -11.47
C ASP A 59 -10.77 -5.82 -10.85
N TYR A 60 -10.64 -7.12 -11.15
CA TYR A 60 -9.60 -7.98 -10.58
C TYR A 60 -8.18 -7.58 -11.00
N LEU A 61 -7.99 -7.02 -12.19
CA LEU A 61 -6.67 -6.61 -12.67
C LEU A 61 -6.22 -5.34 -11.95
N THR A 62 -7.11 -4.35 -11.82
CA THR A 62 -6.89 -3.14 -11.03
C THR A 62 -6.62 -3.49 -9.57
N LEU A 63 -7.37 -4.45 -8.99
CA LEU A 63 -7.15 -4.94 -7.64
C LEU A 63 -5.76 -5.58 -7.49
N PHE A 64 -5.38 -6.46 -8.43
CA PHE A 64 -4.09 -7.13 -8.42
C PHE A 64 -2.92 -6.14 -8.49
N ILE A 65 -2.99 -5.14 -9.37
CA ILE A 65 -1.95 -4.12 -9.49
C ILE A 65 -1.78 -3.34 -8.18
N HIS A 66 -2.87 -2.89 -7.56
CA HIS A 66 -2.79 -2.14 -6.31
C HIS A 66 -2.34 -3.03 -5.14
N TRP A 67 -2.71 -4.32 -5.16
CA TRP A 67 -2.20 -5.29 -4.21
C TRP A 67 -0.67 -5.44 -4.34
N GLU A 68 -0.14 -5.63 -5.54
CA GLU A 68 1.30 -5.73 -5.78
C GLU A 68 2.05 -4.48 -5.30
N ILE A 69 1.49 -3.28 -5.54
CA ILE A 69 2.06 -2.03 -5.02
C ILE A 69 2.13 -2.05 -3.49
N MET A 70 1.08 -2.52 -2.80
CA MET A 70 1.12 -2.67 -1.35
C MET A 70 2.17 -3.68 -0.90
N ALA A 71 2.24 -4.86 -1.54
CA ALA A 71 3.15 -5.95 -1.17
C ALA A 71 4.63 -5.55 -1.33
N ILE A 72 4.96 -4.88 -2.44
CA ILE A 72 6.32 -4.38 -2.68
C ILE A 72 6.66 -3.28 -1.67
N SER A 73 5.73 -2.35 -1.43
CA SER A 73 5.94 -1.26 -0.48
C SER A 73 6.13 -1.74 0.95
N SER A 74 5.32 -2.70 1.41
CA SER A 74 5.44 -3.28 2.76
C SER A 74 6.72 -4.08 2.93
N THR A 75 7.12 -4.87 1.92
CA THR A 75 8.38 -5.60 1.94
C THR A 75 9.57 -4.65 2.07
N TYR A 76 9.58 -3.55 1.30
CA TYR A 76 10.63 -2.55 1.41
C TYR A 76 10.70 -1.94 2.81
N LEU A 77 9.55 -1.62 3.43
CA LEU A 77 9.51 -1.11 4.80
C LEU A 77 10.06 -2.10 5.83
N ILE A 78 9.86 -3.41 5.63
CA ILE A 78 10.47 -4.45 6.46
C ILE A 78 12.00 -4.39 6.30
N TRP A 79 12.52 -4.36 5.06
CA TRP A 79 13.96 -4.31 4.82
C TRP A 79 14.64 -3.01 5.24
N ALA A 80 13.92 -1.89 5.30
CA ALA A 80 14.46 -0.59 5.68
C ALA A 80 15.08 -0.56 7.10
N ARG A 81 14.77 -1.55 7.95
CA ARG A 81 15.38 -1.69 9.28
C ARG A 81 16.85 -2.12 9.26
N GLU A 82 17.37 -2.58 8.12
CA GLU A 82 18.80 -2.92 7.91
C GLU A 82 19.38 -3.90 8.95
N THR A 83 18.57 -4.82 9.48
CA THR A 83 19.04 -5.91 10.36
C THR A 83 18.91 -7.27 9.68
N ARG A 84 19.78 -8.22 10.05
CA ARG A 84 19.72 -9.61 9.54
C ARG A 84 18.36 -10.27 9.78
N GLU A 85 17.71 -9.93 10.88
CA GLU A 85 16.36 -10.42 11.21
C GLU A 85 15.30 -9.84 10.26
N SER A 86 15.43 -8.56 9.90
CA SER A 86 14.53 -7.90 8.95
C SER A 86 14.65 -8.44 7.53
N GLU A 87 15.88 -8.74 7.09
CA GLU A 87 16.11 -9.38 5.79
C GLU A 87 15.38 -10.73 5.70
N ALA A 88 15.57 -11.59 6.70
CA ALA A 88 14.92 -12.90 6.77
C ALA A 88 13.39 -12.78 6.88
N ALA A 89 12.88 -11.80 7.64
CA ALA A 89 11.46 -11.54 7.77
C ALA A 89 10.83 -11.07 6.44
N GLY A 90 11.51 -10.18 5.70
CA GLY A 90 11.02 -9.68 4.41
C GLY A 90 10.98 -10.76 3.33
N VAL A 91 11.99 -11.66 3.28
CA VAL A 91 11.96 -12.81 2.36
C VAL A 91 10.80 -13.74 2.68
N ARG A 92 10.54 -14.03 3.96
CA ARG A 92 9.38 -14.85 4.37
C ARG A 92 8.06 -14.19 4.02
N TYR A 93 7.98 -12.86 4.14
CA TYR A 93 6.79 -12.10 3.80
C TYR A 93 6.50 -12.10 2.28
N LEU A 94 7.54 -12.11 1.42
CA LEU A 94 7.36 -12.16 -0.04
C LEU A 94 6.94 -13.54 -0.57
N VAL A 95 7.35 -14.61 0.09
CA VAL A 95 7.19 -15.99 -0.41
C VAL A 95 5.85 -16.60 0.01
N VAL A 96 5.17 -16.02 0.99
CA VAL A 96 3.88 -16.48 1.54
C VAL A 96 2.75 -15.68 0.95
#